data_AF-A0A4Y2KLZ9-F1
#
_entry.id   AF-A0A4Y2KLZ9-F1
#
_cell.length_a   1.000
_cell.length_b   1.000
_cell.length_c   1.000
_cell.angle_alpha   90.00
_cell.angle_beta   90.00
_cell.angle_gamma   90.00
#
_symmetry.space_group_name_H-M   'P 1'
#
loop_
_entity.id
_entity.type
_entity.pdbx_description
1 polymer ?
#
loop_
_entity_poly.entity_id
_entity_poly.type
_entity_poly.pdbx_seq_one_letter_code
_entity_poly.pdbx_strand_id
1 'polypeptide(L)'
;MFEFQKALSLAHDTSPGPDGITYNMLRHLNTTSLSHLLFLFNRIWTEQKYPSQWHEAIVIPILKPGKDSSNPLNYRPIALTSCLCKTLERMVNARLVF
;
A
#
# COMPACT_ATOMS: atom_id res chain seq x y z
N MET A 1 -11.49 -12.55 7.72
CA MET A 1 -10.27 -12.36 8.53
C MET A 1 -9.04 -13.02 7.90
N PHE A 2 -9.12 -14.30 7.51
CA PHE A 2 -8.00 -15.04 6.92
C PHE A 2 -7.30 -14.34 5.73
N GLU A 3 -8.06 -13.92 4.70
CA GLU A 3 -7.47 -13.25 3.53
C GLU A 3 -6.69 -11.99 3.88
N PHE A 4 -7.22 -11.18 4.80
CA PHE A 4 -6.57 -9.96 5.27
C PHE A 4 -5.27 -10.27 6.01
N GLN A 5 -5.29 -11.22 6.95
CA GLN A 5 -4.08 -11.63 7.67
C GLN A 5 -3.04 -12.23 6.72
N LYS A 6 -3.47 -13.05 5.76
CA LYS A 6 -2.58 -13.60 4.72
C LYS A 6 -1.95 -12.48 3.89
N ALA A 7 -2.74 -11.52 3.41
CA ALA A 7 -2.25 -10.37 2.65
C ALA A 7 -1.22 -9.56 3.46
N LEU A 8 -1.49 -9.31 4.74
CA LEU A 8 -0.58 -8.58 5.63
C LEU A 8 0.71 -9.37 5.92
N SER A 9 0.63 -10.68 6.11
CA SER A 9 1.81 -11.54 6.36
C SER A 9 2.75 -11.65 5.15
N LEU A 10 2.21 -11.57 3.94
CA LEU A 10 2.97 -11.62 2.69
C LEU A 10 3.49 -10.24 2.25
N ALA A 11 3.14 -9.18 2.97
CA ALA A 11 3.60 -7.84 2.66
C ALA A 11 5.04 -7.63 3.16
N HIS A 12 5.93 -7.24 2.25
CA HIS A 12 7.27 -6.78 2.58
C HIS A 12 7.25 -5.34 3.08
N ASP A 13 8.23 -4.98 3.90
CA ASP A 13 8.38 -3.61 4.35
C ASP A 13 8.78 -2.68 3.20
N THR A 14 8.05 -1.57 3.13
CA THR A 14 8.24 -0.50 2.16
C THR A 14 8.07 0.83 2.88
N SER A 15 8.66 1.90 2.35
CA SER A 15 8.42 3.25 2.86
C SER A 15 6.91 3.59 2.84
N PRO A 16 6.44 4.34 3.85
CA PRO A 16 5.04 4.75 3.91
C PRO A 16 4.71 5.79 2.83
N GLY A 17 3.42 5.94 2.54
CA GLY A 17 2.92 7.05 1.74
C GLY A 17 2.80 8.35 2.56
N PRO A 18 2.06 9.35 2.05
CA PRO A 18 1.83 10.62 2.75
C PRO A 18 1.21 10.48 4.16
N ASP A 19 0.50 9.38 4.41
CA ASP A 19 -0.15 9.09 5.70
C ASP A 19 0.82 8.61 6.80
N GLY A 20 2.08 8.32 6.47
CA GLY A 20 3.07 7.84 7.43
C GLY A 20 2.82 6.42 7.96
N ILE A 21 1.80 5.71 7.47
CA ILE A 21 1.43 4.39 7.98
C ILE A 21 2.35 3.32 7.38
N THR A 22 3.07 2.60 8.25
CA THR A 22 3.99 1.52 7.85
C THR A 22 3.37 0.14 8.02
N TYR A 23 3.85 -0.85 7.27
CA TYR A 23 3.45 -2.25 7.52
C TYR A 23 3.85 -2.74 8.92
N ASN A 24 4.92 -2.19 9.50
CA ASN A 24 5.29 -2.49 10.88
C ASN A 24 4.18 -2.10 11.86
N MET A 25 3.58 -0.92 11.70
CA MET A 25 2.42 -0.51 12.52
C MET A 25 1.25 -1.48 12.33
N LEU A 26 0.93 -1.85 11.09
CA LEU A 26 -0.20 -2.75 10.78
C LEU A 26 -0.05 -4.14 11.41
N ARG A 27 1.17 -4.71 11.39
CA ARG A 27 1.45 -6.03 11.99
C ARG A 27 1.38 -6.04 13.52
N HIS A 28 1.53 -4.88 14.16
CA HIS A 28 1.46 -4.72 15.62
C HIS A 28 0.09 -4.25 16.12
N LEU A 29 -0.90 -4.11 15.24
CA LEU A 29 -2.27 -3.82 15.64
C LEU A 29 -2.88 -5.00 16.41
N ASN A 30 -3.68 -4.69 17.42
CA ASN A 30 -4.48 -5.70 18.11
C ASN A 30 -5.64 -6.21 17.23
N THR A 31 -6.25 -7.31 17.63
CA THR A 31 -7.34 -7.97 16.89
C THR A 31 -8.53 -7.04 16.63
N THR A 32 -8.86 -6.16 17.58
CA THR A 32 -9.96 -5.18 17.44
C THR A 32 -9.66 -4.18 16.34
N SER A 33 -8.47 -3.59 16.34
CA SER A 33 -8.01 -2.66 15.29
C SER A 33 -7.94 -3.33 13.92
N LEU A 34 -7.44 -4.57 13.85
CA LEU A 34 -7.45 -5.35 12.60
C LEU A 34 -8.89 -5.62 12.12
N SER A 35 -9.83 -5.87 13.02
CA SER A 35 -11.24 -6.07 12.67
C SER A 35 -11.88 -4.79 12.12
N HIS A 36 -11.55 -3.63 12.69
CA HIS A 36 -11.98 -2.34 12.15
C HIS A 36 -11.40 -2.05 10.76
N LEU A 37 -10.13 -2.37 10.52
CA LEU A 37 -9.53 -2.25 9.19
C LEU A 37 -10.20 -3.17 8.17
N LEU A 38 -10.48 -4.42 8.55
CA LEU A 38 -11.22 -5.34 7.68
C LEU A 38 -12.63 -4.83 7.39
N PHE A 39 -13.33 -4.27 8.38
CA PHE A 39 -14.62 -3.64 8.19
C PHE A 39 -14.53 -2.49 7.17
N LEU A 40 -13.53 -1.61 7.31
CA LEU A 40 -13.27 -0.53 6.35
C LEU A 40 -13.04 -1.08 4.94
N PHE A 41 -12.18 -2.09 4.78
CA PHE A 41 -11.88 -2.70 3.47
C PHE A 41 -13.13 -3.30 2.82
N ASN A 42 -13.95 -4.03 3.58
CA ASN A 42 -15.21 -4.58 3.07
C ASN A 42 -16.21 -3.49 2.70
N ARG A 43 -16.22 -2.37 3.44
CA ARG A 43 -17.05 -1.22 3.13
C ARG A 43 -16.61 -0.57 1.82
N ILE A 44 -15.31 -0.34 1.63
CA ILE A 44 -14.75 0.18 0.36
C ILE A 44 -15.13 -0.73 -0.81
N TRP A 45 -15.03 -2.06 -0.64
CA TRP A 45 -15.40 -3.02 -1.67
C TRP A 45 -16.89 -2.94 -2.05
N THR A 46 -17.77 -2.85 -1.06
CA THR A 46 -19.22 -2.81 -1.27
C THR A 46 -19.71 -1.46 -1.81
N GLU A 47 -19.22 -0.37 -1.22
CA GLU A 47 -19.65 1.00 -1.54
C GLU A 47 -18.92 1.59 -2.76
N GLN A 48 -17.82 0.98 -3.18
CA GLN A 48 -16.96 1.47 -4.27
C GLN A 48 -16.40 2.88 -4.02
N LYS A 49 -16.26 3.25 -2.74
CA LYS A 49 -15.77 4.57 -2.31
C LYS A 49 -14.42 4.42 -1.64
N TYR A 50 -13.38 4.91 -2.32
CA TYR A 50 -12.02 4.94 -1.79
C TYR A 50 -11.76 6.24 -1.01
N PRO A 51 -10.95 6.21 0.07
CA PRO A 51 -10.45 7.43 0.70
C PRO A 51 -9.68 8.27 -0.31
N SER A 52 -9.96 9.58 -0.37
CA SER A 52 -9.28 10.47 -1.32
C SER A 52 -7.76 10.47 -1.10
N GLN A 53 -7.32 10.35 0.15
CA GLN A 53 -5.92 10.27 0.53
C GLN A 53 -5.19 9.05 -0.07
N TRP A 54 -5.91 7.99 -0.45
CA TRP A 54 -5.27 6.82 -1.08
C TRP A 54 -4.99 7.00 -2.57
N HIS A 55 -5.50 8.08 -3.18
CA HIS A 55 -5.12 8.50 -4.52
C HIS A 55 -3.85 9.38 -4.54
N GLU A 56 -3.33 9.75 -3.36
CA GLU A 56 -2.13 10.56 -3.22
C GLU A 56 -0.89 9.66 -3.04
N ALA A 57 0.24 10.11 -3.60
CA ALA A 57 1.52 9.41 -3.47
C ALA A 57 2.68 10.41 -3.42
N ILE A 58 3.73 10.04 -2.69
CA ILE A 58 5.02 10.74 -2.78
C ILE A 58 5.79 10.16 -3.97
N VAL A 59 6.10 10.99 -4.96
CA VAL A 59 6.88 10.57 -6.13
C VAL A 59 8.36 10.81 -5.87
N ILE A 60 9.16 9.74 -5.87
CA ILE A 60 10.61 9.81 -5.70
C ILE A 60 11.29 9.37 -7.01
N PRO A 61 12.07 10.25 -7.67
CA PRO A 61 12.85 9.86 -8.84
C PRO A 61 14.11 9.08 -8.40
N ILE A 62 14.24 7.83 -8.83
CA ILE A 62 15.43 7.00 -8.60
C ILE A 62 16.30 6.98 -9.85
N LEU A 63 17.56 7.40 -9.72
CA LEU A 63 18.53 7.37 -10.82
C LEU A 63 18.76 5.93 -11.30
N LYS A 64 18.69 5.72 -12.62
CA LYS A 64 19.05 4.43 -13.24
C LYS A 64 20.54 4.14 -12.99
N PRO A 65 20.93 2.91 -12.61
CA PRO A 65 22.33 2.58 -12.35
C PRO A 65 23.27 2.96 -13.50
N GLY A 66 24.39 3.62 -13.17
CA GLY A 66 25.42 4.01 -14.13
C GLY A 66 25.02 5.10 -15.13
N LYS A 67 23.90 5.82 -14.90
CA LYS A 67 23.45 6.91 -15.76
C LYS A 67 23.81 8.28 -15.19
N ASP A 68 23.94 9.25 -16.08
CA ASP A 68 24.21 10.65 -15.74
C ASP A 68 23.04 11.27 -14.96
N SER A 69 23.33 11.83 -13.78
CA SER A 69 22.36 12.48 -12.91
C SER A 69 21.86 13.81 -13.44
N SER A 70 22.55 14.43 -14.39
CA SER A 70 22.14 15.72 -14.98
C SER A 70 20.96 15.60 -15.95
N ASN A 71 20.73 14.41 -16.52
CA ASN A 71 19.66 14.16 -17.48
C ASN A 71 18.40 13.60 -16.78
N PRO A 72 17.27 14.34 -16.77
CA PRO A 72 16.03 13.90 -16.13
C PRO A 72 15.45 12.58 -16.66
N LEU A 73 15.71 12.22 -17.93
CA LEU A 73 15.24 10.96 -18.52
C LEU A 73 15.95 9.72 -17.93
N ASN A 74 17.02 9.93 -17.18
CA ASN A 74 17.75 8.86 -16.51
C ASN A 74 17.14 8.43 -15.18
N TYR A 75 16.05 9.04 -14.73
CA TYR A 75 15.36 8.65 -13.50
C TYR A 75 14.16 7.73 -13.78
N ARG A 76 13.83 6.87 -12.82
CA ARG A 76 12.60 6.07 -12.77
C ARG A 76 11.77 6.62 -11.61
N PRO A 77 10.57 7.17 -11.83
CA PRO A 77 9.72 7.57 -10.73
C PRO A 77 9.20 6.33 -10.01
N ILE A 78 9.28 6.33 -8.68
CA ILE A 78 8.52 5.42 -7.82
C ILE A 78 7.46 6.20 -7.07
N ALA A 79 6.30 5.58 -6.84
CA ALA A 79 5.22 6.17 -6.08
C ALA A 79 5.12 5.49 -4.71
N LEU A 80 5.24 6.27 -3.64
CA LEU A 80 4.99 5.80 -2.28
C LEU A 80 3.52 6.03 -1.93
N THR A 81 2.72 4.97 -2.00
CA THR A 81 1.30 4.95 -1.64
C THR A 81 1.09 4.40 -0.23
N SER A 82 -0.08 4.68 0.35
CA SER A 82 -0.50 4.18 1.66
C SER A 82 -0.31 2.66 1.78
N CYS A 83 0.27 2.19 2.91
CA CYS A 83 0.36 0.76 3.18
C CYS A 83 -1.02 0.12 3.39
N LEU A 84 -2.03 0.88 3.85
CA LEU A 84 -3.40 0.40 3.93
C LEU A 84 -3.99 0.15 2.54
N CYS A 85 -3.79 1.10 1.61
CA CYS A 85 -4.21 0.97 0.22
C CYS A 85 -3.59 -0.27 -0.44
N LYS A 86 -2.25 -0.39 -0.36
CA LYS A 86 -1.51 -1.56 -0.89
C LYS A 86 -1.96 -2.89 -0.28
N THR A 87 -2.42 -2.89 0.98
CA THR A 87 -2.95 -4.10 1.62
C THR A 87 -4.28 -4.51 1.00
N LEU A 88 -5.20 -3.56 0.77
CA LEU A 88 -6.45 -3.82 0.08
C LEU A 88 -6.22 -4.31 -1.35
N GLU A 89 -5.36 -3.61 -2.11
CA GLU A 89 -4.98 -4.00 -3.48
C GLU A 89 -4.45 -5.44 -3.52
N ARG A 90 -3.62 -5.84 -2.54
CA ARG A 90 -3.10 -7.21 -2.44
C ARG A 90 -4.20 -8.24 -2.18
N MET A 91 -5.19 -7.91 -1.34
CA MET A 91 -6.35 -8.79 -1.12
C MET A 91 -7.15 -8.97 -2.41
N VAL A 92 -7.39 -7.88 -3.13
CA VAL A 92 -8.11 -7.90 -4.42
C VAL A 92 -7.32 -8.66 -5.48
N ASN A 93 -6.02 -8.38 -5.62
CA ASN A 93 -5.14 -9.06 -6.57
C ASN A 93 -5.08 -10.57 -6.31
N ALA A 94 -5.04 -10.99 -5.04
CA ALA A 94 -5.13 -12.40 -4.70
C ALA A 94 -6.41 -13.01 -5.28
N ARG A 95 -7.57 -12.36 -5.12
CA ARG A 95 -8.86 -12.80 -5.68
C ARG A 95 -8.92 -12.86 -7.21
N LEU A 96 -8.19 -12.00 -7.90
CA LEU A 96 -8.22 -11.88 -9.37
C LEU A 96 -7.22 -12.79 -10.08
N VAL A 97 -6.06 -13.04 -9.46
CA VAL A 97 -4.93 -13.77 -10.08
C VAL A 97 -4.88 -15.22 -9.56
N PHE A 98 -5.99 -15.73 -9.03
CA PHE A 98 -6.17 -17.16 -8.76
C PHE A 98 -6.40 -17.93 -10.05
#